data_AF-A0A5S4FK32-F1
#
_entry.id   AF-A0A5S4FK32-F1
#
_cell.length_a   1.000
_cell.length_b   1.000
_cell.length_c   1.000
_cell.angle_alpha   90.00
_cell.angle_beta   90.00
_cell.angle_gamma   90.00
#
_symmetry.space_group_name_H-M   'P 1'
#
loop_
_entity.id
_entity.type
_entity.pdbx_description
1 polymer ?
#
loop_
_entity_poly.entity_id
_entity_poly.type
_entity_poly.pdbx_seq_one_letter_code
_entity_poly.pdbx_strand_id
1 'polypeptide(L)'
;MIEDGLLLIFTVPNGVVIGSIQFTVSSLTTLDYSSLSWSQSWHYQANSVAGPAIPAVLDTFVYAEPECLANCTVSSSGLVGGSALPGRVHSATTYFTSPLSGYRWDAHGGVRYWFANSAWVNPTTNPSITTPAVHRCDDALTGYPKGCVYDSVRPVHDVLSYRYPSYARHLQLAINHFKMTDLLTRTQNESLIDNNYKTACPPGHPKPTAPGVWSCDEYPYKSTYNGAYSQPYGRNIFIFNWNTGYEFNCGASWLPVRSAGDSGGYSVCMIPLAENTLGGSDLGAFYYKSRVLDGDQFQVRVI
;
A
#
# COMPACT_ATOMS: atom_id res chain seq x y z
N MET A 1 9.68 10.57 -2.74
CA MET A 1 10.41 10.89 -3.97
C MET A 1 11.64 11.72 -3.61
N ILE A 2 12.77 11.49 -4.27
CA ILE A 2 13.99 12.29 -4.15
C ILE A 2 14.44 12.59 -5.58
N GLU A 3 14.74 13.85 -5.86
CA GLU A 3 15.16 14.37 -7.16
C GLU A 3 16.42 15.20 -6.97
N ASP A 4 17.46 14.88 -7.73
CA ASP A 4 18.64 15.73 -7.87
C ASP A 4 18.45 16.67 -9.06
N GLY A 5 18.78 17.94 -8.85
CA GLY A 5 18.62 19.00 -9.83
C GLY A 5 19.89 19.83 -10.01
N LEU A 6 19.94 20.50 -11.16
CA LEU A 6 21.01 21.42 -11.51
C LEU A 6 20.39 22.71 -12.05
N LEU A 7 20.56 23.81 -11.31
CA LEU A 7 20.27 25.15 -11.79
C LEU A 7 21.51 25.68 -12.52
N LEU A 8 21.38 25.99 -13.81
CA LEU A 8 22.44 26.63 -14.61
C LEU A 8 22.15 28.12 -14.77
N ILE A 9 23.15 28.95 -14.52
CA ILE A 9 23.10 30.41 -14.66
C ILE A 9 24.01 30.78 -15.82
N PHE A 10 23.47 31.44 -16.84
CA PHE A 10 24.20 31.76 -18.07
C PHE A 10 23.95 33.19 -18.55
N THR A 11 24.86 33.69 -19.37
CA THR A 11 24.76 35.04 -19.96
C THR A 11 23.81 35.07 -21.15
N VAL A 12 23.11 36.18 -21.31
CA VAL A 12 22.28 36.46 -22.50
C VAL A 12 22.94 37.57 -23.32
N PRO A 13 22.99 37.46 -24.66
CA PRO A 13 22.46 36.37 -25.49
C PRO A 13 23.42 35.18 -25.67
N ASN A 14 24.66 35.28 -25.20
CA ASN A 14 25.75 34.39 -25.62
C ASN A 14 25.70 32.95 -25.05
N GLY A 15 24.83 32.67 -24.07
CA GLY A 15 24.63 31.33 -23.52
C GLY A 15 25.78 30.80 -22.64
N VAL A 16 26.80 31.62 -22.34
CA VAL A 16 27.96 31.19 -21.55
C VAL A 16 27.52 30.94 -20.11
N VAL A 17 27.67 29.72 -19.62
CA VAL A 17 27.41 29.35 -18.22
C VAL A 17 28.41 30.06 -17.32
N ILE A 18 27.91 30.84 -16.38
CA ILE A 18 28.69 31.58 -15.40
C ILE A 18 28.58 30.97 -14.01
N GLY A 19 27.55 30.19 -13.71
CA GLY A 19 27.47 29.51 -12.43
C GLY A 19 26.46 28.39 -12.42
N SER A 20 26.48 27.60 -11.36
CA SER A 20 25.51 26.52 -11.16
C SER A 20 25.26 26.24 -9.69
N ILE A 21 24.04 25.80 -9.39
CA ILE A 21 23.66 25.26 -8.08
C ILE A 21 23.20 23.82 -8.28
N GLN A 22 23.92 22.87 -7.70
CA GLN A 22 23.45 21.48 -7.59
C GLN A 22 22.61 21.37 -6.32
N PHE A 23 21.44 20.75 -6.43
CA PHE A 23 20.52 20.65 -5.31
C PHE A 23 19.80 19.30 -5.30
N THR A 24 19.24 18.96 -4.15
CA THR A 24 18.32 17.84 -3.98
C THR A 24 17.00 18.37 -3.45
N VAL A 25 15.91 17.95 -4.08
CA VAL A 25 14.55 18.11 -3.57
C VAL A 25 14.03 16.74 -3.17
N SER A 26 13.39 16.64 -2.01
CA SER A 26 12.68 15.43 -1.61
C SER A 26 11.27 15.77 -1.15
N SER A 27 10.36 14.83 -1.39
CA SER A 27 8.99 14.94 -0.93
C SER A 27 8.45 13.60 -0.45
N LEU A 28 7.73 13.63 0.68
CA LEU A 28 7.08 12.48 1.27
C LEU A 28 5.60 12.79 1.49
N THR A 29 4.73 11.96 0.93
CA THR A 29 3.29 11.99 1.22
C THR A 29 3.00 11.05 2.38
N THR A 30 2.20 11.49 3.34
CA THR A 30 1.73 10.67 4.45
C THR A 30 0.22 10.61 4.39
N LEU A 31 -0.31 9.43 4.06
CA LEU A 31 -1.72 9.17 3.92
C LEU A 31 -2.29 8.58 5.21
N ASP A 32 -3.59 8.71 5.39
CA ASP A 32 -4.34 8.13 6.49
C ASP A 32 -5.48 7.28 5.92
N TYR A 33 -5.44 5.97 6.19
CA TYR A 33 -6.49 5.04 5.75
C TYR A 33 -7.84 5.31 6.41
N SER A 34 -7.89 6.18 7.42
CA SER A 34 -9.09 6.56 8.19
C SER A 34 -9.49 8.03 8.07
N SER A 35 -8.81 8.79 7.21
CA SER A 35 -9.12 10.20 6.97
C SER A 35 -8.95 10.60 5.51
N LEU A 36 -9.79 11.52 5.03
CA LEU A 36 -9.62 12.16 3.72
C LEU A 36 -8.55 13.27 3.73
N SER A 37 -7.89 13.47 4.86
CA SER A 37 -6.78 14.40 4.99
C SER A 37 -5.45 13.66 4.93
N TRP A 38 -4.48 14.27 4.26
CA TRP A 38 -3.10 13.78 4.20
C TRP A 38 -2.14 14.96 4.30
N SER A 39 -0.87 14.64 4.50
CA SER A 39 0.20 15.63 4.47
C SER A 39 1.23 15.32 3.40
N GLN A 40 1.94 16.35 2.96
CA GLN A 40 3.10 16.23 2.10
C GLN A 40 4.22 17.08 2.69
N SER A 41 5.35 16.46 3.01
CA SER A 41 6.57 17.18 3.31
C SER A 41 7.35 17.46 2.03
N TRP A 42 8.03 18.60 2.02
CA TRP A 42 8.96 19.01 0.98
C TRP A 42 10.24 19.49 1.65
N HIS A 43 11.38 19.08 1.10
CA HIS A 43 12.70 19.46 1.58
C HIS A 43 13.58 19.85 0.40
N TYR A 44 14.28 20.96 0.52
CA TYR A 44 15.32 21.39 -0.42
C TYR A 44 16.66 21.51 0.30
N GLN A 45 17.71 21.07 -0.38
CA GLN A 45 19.08 21.28 0.03
C GLN A 45 19.95 21.58 -1.19
N ALA A 46 20.77 22.62 -1.10
CA ALA A 46 21.86 22.83 -2.05
C ALA A 46 23.06 21.97 -1.67
N ASN A 47 23.54 21.19 -2.62
CA ASN A 47 24.66 20.26 -2.47
C ASN A 47 25.99 20.96 -2.76
N SER A 48 26.03 21.75 -3.82
CA SER A 48 27.23 22.51 -4.21
C SER A 48 26.86 23.73 -5.06
N VAL A 49 27.76 24.71 -5.08
CA VAL A 49 27.68 25.90 -5.92
C VAL A 49 29.01 26.07 -6.64
N ALA A 50 28.96 26.34 -7.94
CA ALA A 50 30.12 26.64 -8.76
C ALA A 50 29.91 27.96 -9.53
N GLY A 51 31.02 28.61 -9.87
CA GLY A 51 31.02 29.91 -10.55
C GLY A 51 31.63 31.02 -9.71
N PRO A 52 31.69 32.26 -10.24
CA PRO A 52 32.22 33.40 -9.55
C PRO A 52 31.26 33.84 -8.44
N ALA A 53 31.83 34.41 -7.38
CA ALA A 53 31.11 34.98 -6.25
C ALA A 53 30.45 36.32 -6.63
N ILE A 54 29.44 36.27 -7.49
CA ILE A 54 28.70 37.44 -7.98
C ILE A 54 27.21 37.37 -7.59
N PRO A 55 26.50 38.51 -7.53
CA PRO A 55 25.07 38.56 -7.16
C PRO A 55 24.19 37.60 -7.96
N ALA A 56 24.45 37.45 -9.26
CA ALA A 56 23.71 36.54 -10.13
C ALA A 56 23.78 35.05 -9.71
N VAL A 57 24.72 34.67 -8.85
CA VAL A 57 24.83 33.32 -8.27
C VAL A 57 24.48 33.34 -6.78
N LEU A 58 25.08 34.24 -6.01
CA LEU A 58 25.00 34.24 -4.55
C LEU A 58 23.65 34.71 -4.00
N ASP A 59 22.97 35.61 -4.70
CA ASP A 59 21.67 36.15 -4.26
C ASP A 59 20.49 35.33 -4.81
N THR A 60 20.72 34.04 -5.06
CA THR A 60 19.67 33.12 -5.53
C THR A 60 18.83 32.64 -4.36
N PHE A 61 17.52 32.73 -4.51
CA PHE A 61 16.53 32.25 -3.55
C PHE A 61 15.74 31.08 -4.16
N VAL A 62 15.31 30.16 -3.30
CA VAL A 62 14.33 29.12 -3.63
C VAL A 62 13.03 29.45 -2.92
N TYR A 63 11.92 29.26 -3.62
CA TYR A 63 10.58 29.39 -3.10
C TYR A 63 9.80 28.11 -3.34
N ALA A 64 8.88 27.79 -2.43
CA ALA A 64 7.96 26.68 -2.61
C ALA A 64 6.57 26.98 -2.02
N GLU A 65 5.54 26.51 -2.72
CA GLU A 65 4.14 26.66 -2.35
C GLU A 65 3.34 25.38 -2.66
N PRO A 66 2.26 25.11 -1.92
CA PRO A 66 1.42 23.93 -2.17
C PRO A 66 0.58 24.09 -3.43
N GLU A 67 0.39 23.00 -4.16
CA GLU A 67 -0.47 22.97 -5.33
C GLU A 67 -1.42 21.77 -5.25
N CYS A 68 -2.72 22.02 -5.43
CA CYS A 68 -3.68 20.94 -5.59
C CYS A 68 -3.79 20.55 -7.06
N LEU A 69 -3.53 19.29 -7.38
CA LEU A 69 -3.47 18.79 -8.75
C LEU A 69 -4.73 18.00 -9.15
N ALA A 70 -5.37 17.32 -8.21
CA ALA A 70 -6.63 16.63 -8.45
C ALA A 70 -7.41 16.42 -7.15
N ASN A 71 -8.72 16.64 -7.17
CA ASN A 71 -9.68 16.33 -6.09
C ASN A 71 -9.11 16.60 -4.69
N CYS A 72 -8.63 17.82 -4.45
CA CYS A 72 -8.12 18.22 -3.16
C CYS A 72 -8.35 19.70 -2.87
N THR A 73 -8.15 20.07 -1.62
CA THR A 73 -8.00 21.45 -1.16
C THR A 73 -6.77 21.51 -0.27
N VAL A 74 -6.07 22.66 -0.31
CA VAL A 74 -4.98 22.93 0.64
C VAL A 74 -5.62 23.44 1.92
N SER A 75 -5.52 22.65 2.98
CA SER A 75 -6.09 22.97 4.30
C SER A 75 -5.17 23.89 5.10
N SER A 76 -3.86 23.66 5.02
CA SER A 76 -2.84 24.56 5.56
C SER A 76 -1.49 24.24 4.94
N SER A 77 -0.57 25.20 4.94
CA SER A 77 0.79 24.98 4.45
C SER A 77 1.76 25.99 5.06
N GLY A 78 3.00 25.54 5.28
CA GLY A 78 4.12 26.44 5.43
C GLY A 78 4.63 26.87 4.06
N LEU A 79 4.74 28.17 3.81
CA LEU A 79 5.45 28.67 2.63
C LEU A 79 6.95 28.62 2.90
N VAL A 80 7.72 28.24 1.88
CA VAL A 80 9.18 28.29 1.94
C VAL A 80 9.68 29.43 1.06
N GLY A 81 10.56 30.25 1.62
CA GLY A 81 11.38 31.19 0.88
C GLY A 81 12.72 31.35 1.59
N GLY A 82 13.81 31.29 0.85
CA GLY A 82 15.13 31.48 1.44
C GLY A 82 16.28 31.32 0.46
N SER A 83 17.50 31.61 0.92
CA SER A 83 18.70 31.47 0.11
C SER A 83 18.82 30.04 -0.43
N ALA A 84 19.02 29.89 -1.73
CA ALA A 84 19.21 28.63 -2.42
C ALA A 84 20.65 28.09 -2.27
N LEU A 85 21.50 28.71 -1.45
CA LEU A 85 22.90 28.33 -1.28
C LEU A 85 23.10 27.23 -0.21
N PRO A 86 24.25 26.54 -0.23
CA PRO A 86 24.61 25.54 0.77
C PRO A 86 24.62 26.08 2.21
N GLY A 87 24.47 25.17 3.17
CA GLY A 87 24.50 25.48 4.60
C GLY A 87 23.13 25.69 5.23
N ARG A 88 22.04 25.59 4.46
CA ARG A 88 20.66 25.55 4.96
C ARG A 88 19.85 24.48 4.26
N VAL A 89 18.97 23.84 5.03
CA VAL A 89 17.91 22.97 4.50
C VAL A 89 16.61 23.74 4.66
N HIS A 90 15.84 23.82 3.58
CA HIS A 90 14.52 24.42 3.62
C HIS A 90 13.48 23.32 3.65
N SER A 91 12.41 23.51 4.41
CA SER A 91 11.39 22.48 4.57
C SER A 91 10.03 23.08 4.86
N ALA A 92 9.00 22.44 4.31
CA ALA A 92 7.61 22.73 4.63
C ALA A 92 6.80 21.44 4.66
N THR A 93 5.72 21.48 5.44
CA THR A 93 4.67 20.47 5.40
C THR A 93 3.39 21.15 4.98
N THR A 94 2.75 20.57 3.97
CA THR A 94 1.44 20.95 3.49
C THR A 94 0.42 19.91 3.92
N TYR A 95 -0.75 20.36 4.34
CA TYR A 95 -1.88 19.52 4.64
C TYR A 95 -2.95 19.72 3.58
N PHE A 96 -3.42 18.61 3.04
CA PHE A 96 -4.46 18.56 2.04
C PHE A 96 -5.67 17.81 2.58
N THR A 97 -6.84 18.11 2.02
CA THR A 97 -8.05 17.35 2.25
C THR A 97 -8.75 17.08 0.93
N SER A 98 -9.23 15.87 0.72
CA SER A 98 -10.01 15.52 -0.46
C SER A 98 -11.50 15.77 -0.20
N PRO A 99 -12.23 16.43 -1.12
CA PRO A 99 -13.69 16.34 -1.13
C PRO A 99 -14.12 14.90 -1.42
N LEU A 100 -15.36 14.57 -1.09
CA LEU A 100 -15.98 13.33 -1.54
C LEU A 100 -16.17 13.38 -3.05
N SER A 101 -15.68 12.37 -3.75
CA SER A 101 -15.77 12.30 -5.22
C SER A 101 -16.19 10.92 -5.71
N GLY A 102 -17.11 10.28 -4.98
CA GLY A 102 -17.71 8.99 -5.36
C GLY A 102 -17.21 7.81 -4.52
N TYR A 103 -17.22 6.62 -5.12
CA TYR A 103 -16.86 5.37 -4.42
C TYR A 103 -15.34 5.24 -4.23
N ARG A 104 -14.57 5.55 -5.28
CA ARG A 104 -13.10 5.57 -5.35
C ARG A 104 -12.71 6.70 -6.31
N TRP A 105 -11.71 7.49 -5.95
CA TRP A 105 -11.21 8.56 -6.82
C TRP A 105 -9.74 8.90 -6.53
N ASP A 106 -9.07 9.45 -7.53
CA ASP A 106 -7.70 9.92 -7.40
C ASP A 106 -7.69 11.29 -6.72
N ALA A 107 -6.85 11.46 -5.71
CA ALA A 107 -6.60 12.73 -5.05
C ALA A 107 -5.10 13.01 -5.11
N HIS A 108 -4.69 14.18 -5.57
CA HIS A 108 -3.28 14.50 -5.80
C HIS A 108 -2.95 15.91 -5.36
N GLY A 109 -2.05 16.02 -4.38
CA GLY A 109 -1.36 17.26 -4.03
C GLY A 109 0.09 17.23 -4.51
N GLY A 110 0.69 18.41 -4.66
CA GLY A 110 2.10 18.60 -4.96
C GLY A 110 2.66 19.83 -4.26
N VAL A 111 3.99 19.97 -4.32
CA VAL A 111 4.65 21.21 -3.92
C VAL A 111 5.38 21.77 -5.13
N ARG A 112 4.93 22.96 -5.55
CA ARG A 112 5.51 23.73 -6.63
C ARG A 112 6.68 24.53 -6.09
N TYR A 113 7.83 24.52 -6.77
CA TYR A 113 9.03 25.26 -6.38
C TYR A 113 9.72 25.92 -7.56
N TRP A 114 10.38 27.05 -7.32
CA TRP A 114 11.13 27.80 -8.33
C TRP A 114 12.27 28.58 -7.68
N PHE A 115 13.20 29.06 -8.51
CA PHE A 115 14.30 29.91 -8.09
C PHE A 115 14.07 31.35 -8.52
N ALA A 116 14.57 32.30 -7.75
CA ALA A 116 14.55 33.71 -8.11
C ALA A 116 15.88 34.40 -7.80
N ASN A 117 16.22 35.40 -8.59
CA ASN A 117 17.36 36.30 -8.37
C ASN A 117 17.12 37.60 -9.16
N SER A 118 17.24 38.75 -8.49
CA SER A 118 16.99 40.04 -9.11
C SER A 118 18.06 40.49 -10.11
N ALA A 119 19.23 39.86 -10.13
CA ALA A 119 20.29 40.11 -11.11
C ALA A 119 20.08 39.34 -12.44
N TRP A 120 19.09 38.46 -12.53
CA TRP A 120 18.78 37.74 -13.77
C TRP A 120 17.90 38.59 -14.70
N VAL A 121 18.09 38.42 -16.02
CA VAL A 121 17.25 39.05 -17.04
C VAL A 121 15.78 38.65 -16.87
N ASN A 122 15.54 37.36 -16.61
CA ASN A 122 14.26 36.85 -16.12
C ASN A 122 14.44 36.54 -14.62
N PRO A 123 13.77 37.28 -13.71
CA PRO A 123 14.08 37.21 -12.30
C PRO A 123 13.65 35.90 -11.62
N THR A 124 12.91 35.03 -12.32
CA THR A 124 12.46 33.72 -11.82
C THR A 124 12.62 32.63 -12.86
N THR A 125 12.85 31.40 -12.42
CA THR A 125 12.79 30.21 -13.27
C THR A 125 11.35 29.78 -13.54
N ASN A 126 11.16 28.91 -14.53
CA ASN A 126 9.94 28.11 -14.58
C ASN A 126 9.85 27.24 -13.32
N PRO A 127 8.64 27.04 -12.79
CA PRO A 127 8.45 26.19 -11.63
C PRO A 127 8.62 24.71 -12.01
N SER A 128 9.07 23.94 -11.03
CA SER A 128 8.98 22.48 -11.02
C SER A 128 8.00 22.06 -9.93
N ILE A 129 7.42 20.86 -10.04
CA ILE A 129 6.48 20.35 -9.05
C ILE A 129 6.90 18.97 -8.57
N THR A 130 6.86 18.76 -7.27
CA THR A 130 7.03 17.42 -6.72
C THR A 130 5.76 16.61 -6.95
N THR A 131 5.83 15.61 -7.82
CA THR A 131 4.71 14.66 -8.02
C THR A 131 4.89 13.47 -7.09
N PRO A 132 4.12 13.36 -5.99
CA PRO A 132 4.19 12.19 -5.13
C PRO A 132 3.64 10.95 -5.82
N ALA A 133 3.83 9.78 -5.21
CA ALA A 133 3.24 8.55 -5.71
C ALA A 133 1.71 8.68 -5.79
N VAL A 134 1.14 8.11 -6.86
CA VAL A 134 -0.30 8.06 -7.10
C VAL A 134 -0.98 7.42 -5.89
N HIS A 135 -1.97 8.12 -5.36
CA HIS A 135 -2.79 7.66 -4.26
C HIS A 135 -4.25 7.94 -4.55
N ARG A 136 -5.10 7.13 -3.92
CA ARG A 136 -6.54 7.25 -4.04
C ARG A 136 -7.16 7.48 -2.68
N CYS A 137 -8.31 8.14 -2.69
CA CYS A 137 -9.19 8.17 -1.55
C CYS A 137 -10.49 7.43 -1.90
N ASP A 138 -11.16 6.88 -0.90
CA ASP A 138 -12.39 6.14 -1.11
C ASP A 138 -13.31 6.15 0.13
N ASP A 139 -14.59 5.88 -0.11
CA ASP A 139 -15.66 5.67 0.89
C ASP A 139 -16.29 4.27 0.70
N ALA A 140 -15.48 3.34 0.17
CA ALA A 140 -15.95 2.09 -0.41
C ALA A 140 -16.13 0.95 0.62
N LEU A 141 -15.65 1.17 1.84
CA LEU A 141 -15.71 0.21 2.93
C LEU A 141 -16.85 0.57 3.89
N THR A 142 -18.02 -0.02 3.65
CA THR A 142 -19.21 0.17 4.49
C THR A 142 -18.91 -0.10 5.96
N GLY A 143 -19.30 0.83 6.84
CA GLY A 143 -19.08 0.72 8.29
C GLY A 143 -17.69 1.18 8.77
N TYR A 144 -16.80 1.57 7.85
CA TYR A 144 -15.48 2.11 8.18
C TYR A 144 -15.37 3.60 7.82
N PRO A 145 -14.48 4.36 8.49
CA PRO A 145 -14.09 5.69 8.06
C PRO A 145 -13.57 5.72 6.62
N LYS A 146 -13.77 6.86 5.97
CA LYS A 146 -13.25 7.18 4.64
C LYS A 146 -11.76 7.48 4.75
N GLY A 147 -10.99 7.18 3.72
CA GLY A 147 -9.54 7.32 3.85
C GLY A 147 -8.82 7.30 2.52
N CYS A 148 -7.51 7.52 2.60
CA CYS A 148 -6.62 7.55 1.45
C CYS A 148 -5.49 6.53 1.61
N VAL A 149 -5.13 5.86 0.52
CA VAL A 149 -4.04 4.87 0.44
C VAL A 149 -3.26 5.01 -0.86
N TYR A 150 -2.03 4.52 -0.86
CA TYR A 150 -1.23 4.45 -2.08
C TYR A 150 -1.83 3.42 -3.03
N ASP A 151 -2.13 3.85 -4.26
CA ASP A 151 -2.71 2.95 -5.27
C ASP A 151 -1.61 2.16 -6.02
N SER A 152 -0.37 2.63 -5.92
CA SER A 152 0.80 2.05 -6.59
C SER A 152 1.41 0.83 -5.90
N VAL A 153 1.00 0.53 -4.66
CA VAL A 153 1.58 -0.55 -3.86
C VAL A 153 0.56 -1.67 -3.71
N ARG A 154 0.92 -2.88 -4.15
CA ARG A 154 0.11 -4.07 -3.87
C ARG A 154 0.13 -4.35 -2.37
N PRO A 155 -1.03 -4.38 -1.68
CA PRO A 155 -1.09 -4.73 -0.27
C PRO A 155 -0.67 -6.17 -0.02
N VAL A 156 0.00 -6.41 1.12
CA VAL A 156 0.40 -7.76 1.57
C VAL A 156 -0.25 -8.05 2.92
N HIS A 157 -1.03 -9.13 2.98
CA HIS A 157 -1.58 -9.67 4.21
C HIS A 157 -0.55 -10.60 4.86
N ASP A 158 0.14 -10.08 5.87
CA ASP A 158 1.10 -10.84 6.66
C ASP A 158 0.39 -11.63 7.77
N VAL A 159 0.49 -12.95 7.68
CA VAL A 159 -0.09 -13.95 8.58
C VAL A 159 0.98 -14.37 9.58
N LEU A 160 0.79 -14.01 10.85
CA LEU A 160 1.78 -14.21 11.92
C LEU A 160 1.72 -15.62 12.53
N SER A 161 2.71 -16.46 12.21
CA SER A 161 2.75 -17.86 12.65
C SER A 161 2.76 -18.02 14.18
N TYR A 162 3.35 -17.07 14.90
CA TYR A 162 3.40 -17.10 16.36
C TYR A 162 2.06 -16.79 17.03
N ARG A 163 1.15 -16.09 16.35
CA ARG A 163 -0.13 -15.63 16.92
C ARG A 163 -1.25 -16.65 16.75
N TYR A 164 -1.20 -17.43 15.67
CA TYR A 164 -2.20 -18.44 15.32
C TYR A 164 -1.55 -19.60 14.53
N PRO A 165 -0.83 -20.50 15.22
CA PRO A 165 0.01 -21.52 14.58
C PRO A 165 -0.73 -22.46 13.63
N SER A 166 -1.95 -22.89 13.97
CA SER A 166 -2.75 -23.81 13.18
C SER A 166 -3.28 -23.14 11.91
N TYR A 167 -3.79 -21.89 12.03
CA TYR A 167 -4.21 -21.08 10.88
C TYR A 167 -3.04 -20.80 9.93
N ALA A 168 -1.92 -20.32 10.48
CA ALA A 168 -0.73 -20.03 9.69
C ALA A 168 -0.17 -21.29 9.03
N ARG A 169 -0.21 -22.44 9.71
CA ARG A 169 0.24 -23.72 9.14
C ARG A 169 -0.62 -24.16 7.97
N HIS A 170 -1.94 -24.01 8.03
CA HIS A 170 -2.82 -24.29 6.90
C HIS A 170 -2.41 -23.48 5.67
N LEU A 171 -2.24 -22.15 5.84
CA LEU A 171 -1.83 -21.25 4.76
C LEU A 171 -0.41 -21.55 4.25
N GLN A 172 0.52 -21.85 5.16
CA GLN A 172 1.90 -22.20 4.80
C GLN A 172 1.93 -23.47 3.94
N LEU A 173 1.13 -24.47 4.27
CA LEU A 173 1.06 -25.69 3.46
C LEU A 173 0.37 -25.43 2.13
N ALA A 174 -0.76 -24.73 2.11
CA ALA A 174 -1.47 -24.38 0.88
C ALA A 174 -0.57 -23.61 -0.11
N ILE A 175 0.06 -22.53 0.36
CA ILE A 175 0.87 -21.62 -0.47
C ILE A 175 2.27 -22.20 -0.73
N ASN A 176 3.02 -22.50 0.32
CA ASN A 176 4.46 -22.79 0.16
C ASN A 176 4.73 -24.24 -0.22
N HIS A 177 3.94 -25.19 0.27
CA HIS A 177 4.14 -26.61 -0.03
C HIS A 177 3.38 -27.03 -1.29
N PHE A 178 2.08 -26.76 -1.35
CA PHE A 178 1.21 -27.14 -2.46
C PHE A 178 1.12 -26.10 -3.59
N LYS A 179 1.81 -24.97 -3.47
CA LYS A 179 1.95 -23.96 -4.53
C LYS A 179 0.61 -23.41 -5.02
N MET A 180 -0.39 -23.35 -4.14
CA MET A 180 -1.61 -22.60 -4.41
C MET A 180 -1.27 -21.10 -4.51
N THR A 181 -2.01 -20.37 -5.33
CA THR A 181 -1.77 -18.93 -5.57
C THR A 181 -1.76 -18.14 -4.26
N ASP A 182 -0.73 -17.32 -4.06
CA ASP A 182 -0.64 -16.36 -2.95
C ASP A 182 -1.25 -14.99 -3.30
N LEU A 183 -1.46 -14.73 -4.60
CA LEU A 183 -2.10 -13.54 -5.12
C LEU A 183 -3.62 -13.77 -5.21
N LEU A 184 -4.38 -13.04 -4.40
CA LEU A 184 -5.83 -13.13 -4.33
C LEU A 184 -6.48 -11.82 -4.79
N THR A 185 -7.70 -11.92 -5.30
CA THR A 185 -8.51 -10.76 -5.71
C THR A 185 -9.72 -10.65 -4.80
N ARG A 186 -9.87 -9.52 -4.08
CA ARG A 186 -10.95 -9.28 -3.12
C ARG A 186 -12.32 -9.27 -3.82
N THR A 187 -13.34 -9.87 -3.19
CA THR A 187 -14.75 -9.68 -3.59
C THR A 187 -15.64 -9.23 -2.44
N GLN A 188 -16.30 -8.08 -2.54
CA GLN A 188 -17.30 -7.59 -1.59
C GLN A 188 -18.72 -8.11 -1.89
N ASN A 189 -18.90 -8.92 -2.94
CA ASN A 189 -20.19 -9.52 -3.29
C ASN A 189 -20.60 -10.57 -2.25
N GLU A 190 -21.58 -10.24 -1.41
CA GLU A 190 -22.06 -11.11 -0.33
C GLU A 190 -22.53 -12.49 -0.80
N SER A 191 -23.15 -12.57 -1.99
CA SER A 191 -23.61 -13.84 -2.56
C SER A 191 -22.44 -14.74 -2.95
N LEU A 192 -21.37 -14.18 -3.51
CA LEU A 192 -20.17 -14.94 -3.84
C LEU A 192 -19.42 -15.37 -2.57
N ILE A 193 -19.34 -14.49 -1.56
CA ILE A 193 -18.73 -14.82 -0.27
C ILE A 193 -19.47 -16.00 0.40
N ASP A 194 -20.80 -15.97 0.39
CA ASP A 194 -21.63 -17.04 0.96
C ASP A 194 -21.51 -18.34 0.16
N ASN A 195 -21.49 -18.28 -1.17
CA ASN A 195 -21.25 -19.44 -2.02
C ASN A 195 -19.86 -20.04 -1.77
N ASN A 196 -18.82 -19.22 -1.65
CA ASN A 196 -17.47 -19.67 -1.30
C ASN A 196 -17.47 -20.41 0.04
N TYR A 197 -18.09 -19.81 1.06
CA TYR A 197 -18.19 -20.40 2.38
C TYR A 197 -18.96 -21.73 2.37
N LYS A 198 -20.14 -21.79 1.75
CA LYS A 198 -20.94 -23.02 1.66
C LYS A 198 -20.23 -24.13 0.88
N THR A 199 -19.40 -23.78 -0.11
CA THR A 199 -18.61 -24.74 -0.91
C THR A 199 -17.44 -25.30 -0.10
N ALA A 200 -16.74 -24.46 0.65
CA ALA A 200 -15.63 -24.90 1.50
C ALA A 200 -16.10 -25.65 2.75
N CYS A 201 -17.10 -25.07 3.43
CA CYS A 201 -17.56 -25.43 4.75
C CYS A 201 -19.07 -25.77 4.76
N PRO A 202 -19.51 -26.82 4.03
CA PRO A 202 -20.92 -27.17 3.94
C PRO A 202 -21.54 -27.49 5.31
N PRO A 203 -22.80 -27.08 5.56
CA PRO A 203 -23.50 -27.42 6.80
C PRO A 203 -23.62 -28.94 6.99
N GLY A 204 -23.62 -29.39 8.25
CA GLY A 204 -23.88 -30.79 8.59
C GLY A 204 -22.66 -31.72 8.60
N HIS A 205 -21.48 -31.24 8.20
CA HIS A 205 -20.25 -32.02 8.33
C HIS A 205 -19.70 -32.01 9.76
N PRO A 206 -19.21 -33.16 10.28
CA PRO A 206 -18.72 -33.25 11.65
C PRO A 206 -17.53 -32.32 11.87
N LYS A 207 -17.63 -31.46 12.89
CA LYS A 207 -16.47 -30.70 13.41
C LYS A 207 -15.76 -31.56 14.46
N PRO A 208 -14.42 -31.61 14.51
CA PRO A 208 -13.70 -32.36 15.52
C PRO A 208 -14.23 -32.01 16.92
N THR A 209 -14.53 -33.06 17.66
CA THR A 209 -15.06 -33.14 19.04
C THR A 209 -14.89 -31.90 19.92
N ALA A 210 -15.96 -31.10 19.96
CA ALA A 210 -16.49 -30.22 21.02
C ALA A 210 -17.17 -29.04 20.29
N PRO A 211 -18.52 -28.90 20.36
CA PRO A 211 -19.21 -27.74 19.80
C PRO A 211 -18.56 -26.44 20.30
N GLY A 212 -18.17 -25.56 19.37
CA GLY A 212 -17.59 -24.25 19.70
C GLY A 212 -16.06 -24.20 19.88
N VAL A 213 -15.32 -25.30 19.70
CA VAL A 213 -13.83 -25.28 19.80
C VAL A 213 -13.15 -25.20 18.44
N TRP A 214 -13.79 -25.72 17.40
CA TRP A 214 -13.23 -25.79 16.05
C TRP A 214 -14.06 -25.02 15.05
N SER A 215 -13.38 -24.46 14.06
CA SER A 215 -13.96 -23.73 12.96
C SER A 215 -13.35 -24.19 11.65
N CYS A 216 -14.14 -24.09 10.59
CA CYS A 216 -13.70 -24.40 9.24
C CYS A 216 -13.02 -23.16 8.67
N ASP A 217 -11.79 -23.33 8.21
CA ASP A 217 -10.98 -22.33 7.53
C ASP A 217 -10.74 -22.77 6.09
N GLU A 218 -10.66 -21.80 5.19
CA GLU A 218 -10.57 -22.04 3.75
C GLU A 218 -9.49 -21.21 3.08
N TYR A 219 -8.79 -21.83 2.12
CA TYR A 219 -7.88 -21.14 1.23
C TYR A 219 -8.10 -21.54 -0.23
N PRO A 220 -8.18 -20.60 -1.19
CA PRO A 220 -8.19 -19.14 -1.00
C PRO A 220 -9.35 -18.63 -0.15
N TYR A 221 -9.18 -17.45 0.47
CA TYR A 221 -10.15 -16.90 1.42
C TYR A 221 -11.55 -16.75 0.82
N LYS A 222 -12.61 -16.99 1.61
CA LYS A 222 -14.01 -16.79 1.15
C LYS A 222 -14.30 -15.40 0.60
N SER A 223 -13.56 -14.41 1.07
CA SER A 223 -13.70 -12.99 0.74
C SER A 223 -12.98 -12.62 -0.57
N THR A 224 -12.72 -13.58 -1.45
CA THR A 224 -11.98 -13.41 -2.71
C THR A 224 -12.68 -14.09 -3.90
N TYR A 225 -12.46 -13.56 -5.11
CA TYR A 225 -12.91 -14.20 -6.35
C TYR A 225 -12.24 -15.56 -6.59
N ASN A 226 -11.09 -15.80 -5.95
CA ASN A 226 -10.35 -17.07 -5.98
C ASN A 226 -10.94 -18.14 -5.04
N GLY A 227 -11.93 -17.79 -4.20
CA GLY A 227 -12.51 -18.67 -3.19
C GLY A 227 -13.14 -19.94 -3.77
N ALA A 228 -13.52 -20.85 -2.87
CA ALA A 228 -13.87 -22.23 -3.19
C ALA A 228 -14.95 -22.42 -4.26
N TYR A 229 -15.93 -21.52 -4.38
CA TYR A 229 -17.00 -21.65 -5.39
C TYR A 229 -16.49 -21.46 -6.82
N SER A 230 -15.41 -20.71 -6.99
CA SER A 230 -14.75 -20.47 -8.28
C SER A 230 -13.73 -21.56 -8.65
N GLN A 231 -13.59 -22.60 -7.82
CA GLN A 231 -12.55 -23.61 -7.94
C GLN A 231 -13.13 -24.96 -8.38
N PRO A 232 -12.43 -25.72 -9.22
CA PRO A 232 -12.96 -26.97 -9.79
C PRO A 232 -13.05 -28.13 -8.79
N TYR A 233 -12.31 -28.07 -7.67
CA TYR A 233 -12.30 -29.12 -6.65
C TYR A 233 -11.75 -28.61 -5.31
N GLY A 234 -12.10 -29.30 -4.22
CA GLY A 234 -11.58 -29.08 -2.87
C GLY A 234 -10.68 -30.20 -2.38
N ARG A 235 -9.79 -29.87 -1.45
CA ARG A 235 -8.90 -30.83 -0.76
C ARG A 235 -8.78 -30.57 0.73
N ASN A 236 -8.63 -31.64 1.49
CA ASN A 236 -8.09 -31.64 2.84
C ASN A 236 -6.55 -31.68 2.77
N ILE A 237 -5.83 -31.04 3.70
CA ILE A 237 -4.39 -31.20 3.85
C ILE A 237 -4.06 -32.19 4.97
N PHE A 238 -3.34 -33.25 4.63
CA PHE A 238 -2.75 -34.20 5.58
C PHE A 238 -1.27 -34.40 5.23
N ILE A 239 -0.40 -34.19 6.21
CA ILE A 239 1.05 -34.41 6.07
C ILE A 239 1.53 -35.21 7.28
N PHE A 240 2.28 -36.27 6.99
CA PHE A 240 2.99 -37.06 7.98
C PHE A 240 4.47 -37.13 7.60
N ASN A 241 5.36 -36.83 8.54
CA ASN A 241 6.80 -37.00 8.35
C ASN A 241 7.27 -38.23 9.14
N TRP A 242 7.53 -39.34 8.44
CA TRP A 242 8.01 -40.58 9.05
C TRP A 242 9.34 -40.46 9.80
N ASN A 243 10.18 -39.48 9.45
CA ASN A 243 11.47 -39.28 10.09
C ASN A 243 11.38 -38.50 11.40
N THR A 244 10.36 -37.65 11.56
CA THR A 244 10.21 -36.82 12.77
C THR A 244 8.98 -37.20 13.61
N GLY A 245 8.12 -38.09 13.11
CA GLY A 245 6.81 -38.39 13.71
C GLY A 245 5.85 -37.20 13.68
N TYR A 246 6.17 -36.13 12.97
CA TYR A 246 5.33 -34.94 12.89
C TYR A 246 4.11 -35.22 12.00
N GLU A 247 2.92 -34.91 12.53
CA GLU A 247 1.65 -35.01 11.82
C GLU A 247 0.93 -33.66 11.82
N PHE A 248 0.34 -33.31 10.67
CA PHE A 248 -0.62 -32.22 10.54
C PHE A 248 -1.81 -32.70 9.71
N ASN A 249 -3.01 -32.59 10.28
CA ASN A 249 -4.25 -33.02 9.64
C ASN A 249 -5.30 -31.92 9.74
N CYS A 250 -5.83 -31.51 8.60
CA CYS A 250 -6.86 -30.50 8.53
C CYS A 250 -8.28 -31.02 8.88
N GLY A 251 -8.50 -32.33 9.02
CA GLY A 251 -9.74 -32.87 9.57
C GLY A 251 -11.01 -32.62 8.73
N ALA A 252 -10.87 -32.11 7.50
CA ALA A 252 -11.99 -31.91 6.57
C ALA A 252 -12.35 -33.23 5.87
N SER A 253 -12.98 -34.16 6.60
CA SER A 253 -13.21 -35.54 6.17
C SER A 253 -14.11 -35.71 4.94
N TRP A 254 -14.82 -34.66 4.54
CA TRP A 254 -15.65 -34.65 3.32
C TRP A 254 -14.87 -34.33 2.05
N LEU A 255 -13.59 -33.97 2.18
CA LEU A 255 -12.72 -33.69 1.05
C LEU A 255 -11.63 -34.76 0.96
N PRO A 256 -11.25 -35.16 -0.27
CA PRO A 256 -10.11 -36.02 -0.46
C PRO A 256 -8.83 -35.32 -0.02
N VAL A 257 -7.84 -36.11 0.42
CA VAL A 257 -6.52 -35.60 0.81
C VAL A 257 -5.79 -35.06 -0.42
N ARG A 258 -5.17 -33.89 -0.27
CA ARG A 258 -4.35 -33.25 -1.30
C ARG A 258 -3.14 -34.13 -1.63
N SER A 259 -2.97 -34.43 -2.90
CA SER A 259 -1.83 -35.22 -3.40
C SER A 259 -0.64 -34.32 -3.73
N ALA A 260 0.58 -34.88 -3.69
CA ALA A 260 1.77 -34.20 -4.18
C ALA A 260 1.63 -33.95 -5.69
N GLY A 261 1.62 -32.67 -6.11
CA GLY A 261 1.38 -32.23 -7.49
C GLY A 261 0.04 -31.54 -7.71
N ASP A 262 -0.84 -31.52 -6.71
CA ASP A 262 -2.11 -30.83 -6.77
C ASP A 262 -1.91 -29.33 -6.46
N SER A 263 -1.80 -28.49 -7.50
CA SER A 263 -1.48 -27.06 -7.40
C SER A 263 -2.70 -26.11 -7.52
N GLY A 264 -3.91 -26.65 -7.68
CA GLY A 264 -5.12 -25.86 -7.88
C GLY A 264 -6.20 -26.13 -6.82
N GLY A 265 -7.41 -25.67 -7.12
CA GLY A 265 -8.56 -25.90 -6.25
C GLY A 265 -8.55 -25.03 -5.00
N TYR A 266 -9.29 -25.48 -3.98
CA TYR A 266 -9.25 -24.90 -2.64
C TYR A 266 -8.81 -25.95 -1.60
N SER A 267 -8.36 -25.48 -0.44
CA SER A 267 -8.07 -26.28 0.74
C SER A 267 -8.97 -25.88 1.90
N VAL A 268 -9.31 -26.86 2.72
CA VAL A 268 -10.12 -26.65 3.93
C VAL A 268 -9.43 -27.29 5.11
N CYS A 269 -9.46 -26.55 6.23
CA CYS A 269 -8.85 -26.96 7.48
C CYS A 269 -9.76 -26.66 8.67
N MET A 270 -9.97 -27.67 9.51
CA MET A 270 -10.54 -27.50 10.83
C MET A 270 -9.44 -26.98 11.74
N ILE A 271 -9.56 -25.72 12.14
CA ILE A 271 -8.60 -25.05 13.04
C ILE A 271 -9.32 -24.54 14.30
N PRO A 272 -8.58 -24.33 15.41
CA PRO A 272 -9.18 -23.81 16.64
C PRO A 272 -9.95 -22.51 16.38
N LEU A 273 -11.17 -22.42 16.91
CA LEU A 273 -12.07 -21.28 16.70
C LEU A 273 -11.40 -19.96 17.09
N ALA A 274 -10.66 -19.95 18.20
CA ALA A 274 -9.95 -18.77 18.67
C ALA A 274 -8.92 -18.28 17.63
N GLU A 275 -8.13 -19.19 17.05
CA GLU A 275 -7.15 -18.85 16.03
C GLU A 275 -7.81 -18.33 14.75
N ASN A 276 -8.85 -19.00 14.26
CA ASN A 276 -9.55 -18.58 13.04
C ASN A 276 -10.27 -17.24 13.22
N THR A 277 -10.85 -17.01 14.39
CA THR A 277 -11.51 -15.74 14.72
C THR A 277 -10.50 -14.60 14.73
N LEU A 278 -9.31 -14.82 15.31
CA LEU A 278 -8.23 -13.84 15.29
C LEU A 278 -7.67 -13.60 13.89
N GLY A 279 -7.43 -14.66 13.11
CA GLY A 279 -6.98 -14.55 11.72
C GLY A 279 -7.99 -13.81 10.84
N GLY A 280 -9.28 -14.08 11.00
CA GLY A 280 -10.35 -13.36 10.33
C GLY A 280 -10.46 -11.89 10.74
N SER A 281 -10.23 -11.58 12.02
CA SER A 281 -10.17 -10.21 12.53
C SER A 281 -8.99 -9.43 11.96
N ASP A 282 -7.79 -10.04 11.93
CA ASP A 282 -6.59 -9.45 11.34
C ASP A 282 -6.76 -9.24 9.82
N LEU A 283 -7.39 -10.18 9.11
CA LEU A 283 -7.73 -10.03 7.70
C LEU A 283 -8.71 -8.86 7.45
N GLY A 284 -9.74 -8.73 8.29
CA GLY A 284 -10.67 -7.59 8.23
C GLY A 284 -9.95 -6.26 8.50
N ALA A 285 -9.07 -6.23 9.49
CA ALA A 285 -8.24 -5.07 9.78
C ALA A 285 -7.27 -4.74 8.63
N PHE A 286 -6.72 -5.76 7.96
CA PHE A 286 -5.89 -5.58 6.77
C PHE A 286 -6.67 -4.96 5.60
N TYR A 287 -7.87 -5.49 5.29
CA TYR A 287 -8.73 -4.92 4.26
C TYR A 287 -9.05 -3.45 4.54
N TYR A 288 -9.30 -3.10 5.81
CA TYR A 288 -9.54 -1.71 6.19
C TYR A 288 -8.28 -0.84 6.10
N LYS A 289 -7.18 -1.21 6.76
CA LYS A 289 -5.95 -0.39 6.83
C LYS A 289 -5.27 -0.22 5.48
N SER A 290 -5.39 -1.19 4.59
CA SER A 290 -4.87 -1.11 3.23
C SER A 290 -5.94 -0.71 2.21
N ARG A 291 -7.17 -0.45 2.67
CA ARG A 291 -8.35 -0.12 1.86
C ARG A 291 -8.52 -1.01 0.62
N VAL A 292 -8.41 -2.32 0.81
CA VAL A 292 -8.58 -3.34 -0.24
C VAL A 292 -10.06 -3.44 -0.61
N LEU A 293 -10.41 -2.98 -1.81
CA LEU A 293 -11.77 -2.93 -2.34
C LEU A 293 -12.09 -4.12 -3.24
N ASP A 294 -13.35 -4.26 -3.65
CA ASP A 294 -13.75 -5.24 -4.67
C ASP A 294 -12.88 -5.12 -5.93
N GLY A 295 -12.37 -6.26 -6.42
CA GLY A 295 -11.50 -6.33 -7.58
C GLY A 295 -10.03 -6.01 -7.30
N ASP A 296 -9.68 -5.46 -6.14
CA ASP A 296 -8.28 -5.21 -5.79
C ASP A 296 -7.54 -6.53 -5.55
N GLN A 297 -6.29 -6.58 -6.03
CA GLN A 297 -5.37 -7.68 -5.78
C GLN A 297 -4.55 -7.44 -4.52
N PHE A 298 -4.34 -8.49 -3.74
CA PHE A 298 -3.43 -8.49 -2.59
C PHE A 298 -2.68 -9.82 -2.48
N GLN A 299 -1.50 -9.79 -1.89
CA GLN A 299 -0.70 -10.98 -1.65
C GLN A 299 -0.93 -11.50 -0.22
N VAL A 300 -0.96 -12.81 -0.03
CA VAL A 300 -0.95 -13.45 1.29
C VAL A 300 0.44 -14.01 1.55
N ARG A 301 1.01 -13.68 2.71
CA ARG A 301 2.34 -14.16 3.10
C ARG A 301 2.31 -14.64 4.55
N VAL A 302 2.85 -15.83 4.79
CA VAL A 302 3.03 -16.37 6.14
C VAL A 302 4.42 -16.00 6.64
N ILE A 303 4.50 -15.34 7.80
CA ILE A 303 5.74 -14.91 8.45
C ILE A 303 5.88 -15.42 9.88
#